data_AF-A0A3G1KV16-F1
#
_entry.id   AF-A0A3G1KV16-F1
#
_cell.length_a   1.000
_cell.length_b   1.000
_cell.length_c   1.000
_cell.angle_alpha   90.00
_cell.angle_beta   90.00
_cell.angle_gamma   90.00
#
_symmetry.space_group_name_H-M   'P 1'
#
loop_
_entity.id
_entity.type
_entity.pdbx_description
1 polymer ?
#
loop_
_entity_poly.entity_id
_entity_poly.type
_entity_poly.pdbx_seq_one_letter_code
_entity_poly.pdbx_strand_id
1 'polypeptide(L)' 'MKELEQQLREIIRNLKSAIDASVDLRKQGSEAKGQVSQLWQEFLAQFMSYIREKSIASGENLLAGVAFPKWKR' A
#
# COMPACT_ATOMS: atom_id res chain seq x y z
N MET A 1 -17.62 -7.39 -9.22
CA MET A 1 -17.88 -6.58 -8.00
C MET A 1 -17.64 -7.37 -6.72
N LYS A 2 -18.39 -8.44 -6.40
CA LYS A 2 -18.20 -9.20 -5.14
C LYS A 2 -16.78 -9.75 -4.93
N GLU A 3 -16.15 -10.25 -5.99
CA GLU A 3 -14.79 -10.79 -5.94
C GLU A 3 -13.74 -9.69 -5.65
N LEU A 4 -13.78 -8.57 -6.37
CA LEU A 4 -12.90 -7.43 -6.13
C LEU A 4 -13.03 -6.91 -4.70
N GLU A 5 -14.25 -6.80 -4.18
CA GLU A 5 -14.46 -6.39 -2.79
C GLU A 5 -13.85 -7.39 -1.80
N GLN A 6 -13.97 -8.69 -2.05
CA GLN A 6 -13.35 -9.70 -1.20
C GLN A 6 -11.82 -9.58 -1.24
N GLN A 7 -11.23 -9.46 -2.42
CA GLN A 7 -9.78 -9.26 -2.58
C GLN A 7 -9.31 -8.01 -1.82
N LEU A 8 -10.00 -6.87 -1.96
CA LEU A 8 -9.67 -5.65 -1.23
C LEU A 8 -9.81 -5.79 0.29
N ARG A 9 -10.83 -6.53 0.76
CA ARG A 9 -11.01 -6.85 2.19
C ARG A 9 -9.88 -7.72 2.75
N GLU A 10 -9.39 -8.67 1.97
CA GLU A 10 -8.27 -9.53 2.37
C GLU A 10 -6.94 -8.76 2.37
N ILE A 11 -6.70 -7.94 1.33
CA ILE A 11 -5.51 -7.09 1.23
C ILE A 11 -5.44 -6.12 2.41
N ILE A 12 -6.54 -5.43 2.75
CA ILE A 12 -6.50 -4.46 3.85
C ILE A 12 -6.23 -5.12 5.22
N ARG A 13 -6.67 -6.37 5.42
CA ARG A 13 -6.35 -7.13 6.64
C ARG A 13 -4.87 -7.44 6.73
N ASN A 14 -4.26 -7.90 5.64
CA ASN A 14 -2.82 -8.17 5.60
C ASN A 14 -2.00 -6.89 5.76
N LEU A 15 -2.43 -5.80 5.12
CA LEU A 15 -1.81 -4.48 5.27
C LEU A 15 -1.84 -3.98 6.71
N LYS A 16 -2.95 -4.14 7.43
CA LYS A 16 -3.03 -3.78 8.86
C LYS A 16 -1.98 -4.53 9.68
N SER A 17 -1.88 -5.84 9.51
CA SER A 17 -0.88 -6.64 10.22
C SER A 17 0.55 -6.21 9.89
N ALA A 18 0.84 -5.86 8.63
CA ALA A 18 2.15 -5.37 8.21
C ALA A 18 2.46 -3.97 8.81
N ILE A 19 1.46 -3.10 8.94
CA ILE A 19 1.58 -1.80 9.59
C ILE A 19 1.88 -1.97 11.09
N ASP A 20 1.15 -2.84 11.78
CA ASP A 20 1.35 -3.09 13.21
C ASP A 20 2.77 -3.63 13.46
N ALA A 21 3.22 -4.61 12.69
CA ALA A 21 4.58 -5.12 12.74
C ALA A 21 5.64 -4.03 12.43
N SER A 22 5.36 -3.16 11.45
CA SER A 22 6.23 -2.03 11.12
C SER A 22 6.39 -1.06 12.29
N VAL A 23 5.30 -0.77 13.01
CA VAL A 23 5.34 0.10 14.20
C VAL A 23 6.22 -0.52 15.28
N ASP A 24 6.08 -1.82 15.54
CA ASP A 24 6.86 -2.50 16.57
C ASP A 24 8.34 -2.62 16.19
N LEU A 25 8.67 -2.92 14.94
CA LEU A 25 10.05 -2.92 14.44
C LEU A 25 10.69 -1.53 14.53
N ARG A 26 9.95 -0.47 14.17
CA ARG A 26 10.48 0.91 14.22
C ARG A 26 10.79 1.39 15.64
N LYS A 27 10.23 0.77 16.68
CA LYS A 27 10.57 1.07 18.09
C LYS A 27 11.95 0.51 18.49
N GLN A 28 12.49 -0.45 17.75
CA GLN A 28 13.72 -1.17 18.10
C GLN A 28 15.02 -0.38 17.83
N GLY A 29 14.96 0.71 17.06
CA GLY A 29 16.13 1.57 16.82
C GLY A 29 16.15 2.24 15.45
N SER A 30 17.21 3.01 15.18
CA SER A 30 17.41 3.73 13.91
C SER A 30 17.63 2.80 12.71
N GLU A 31 18.36 1.70 12.90
CA GLU A 31 18.60 0.70 11.85
C GLU A 31 17.30 0.04 11.40
N ALA A 32 16.48 -0.45 12.34
CA ALA A 32 15.17 -1.03 12.06
C ALA A 32 14.23 -0.04 11.36
N LYS A 33 14.28 1.26 11.71
CA LYS A 33 13.52 2.30 10.99
C LYS A 33 13.95 2.43 9.52
N GLY A 34 15.25 2.34 9.24
CA GLY A 34 15.78 2.35 7.87
C GLY A 34 15.27 1.16 7.06
N GLN A 35 15.42 -0.05 7.61
CA GLN A 35 14.97 -1.30 6.97
C GLN A 35 13.46 -1.30 6.70
N VAL A 36 12.64 -0.92 7.69
CA VAL A 36 11.19 -0.81 7.52
C VAL A 36 10.84 0.21 6.43
N SER A 37 11.54 1.34 6.37
CA SER A 37 11.27 2.36 5.34
C SER A 37 11.63 1.86 3.94
N GLN A 38 12.73 1.12 3.79
CA GLN A 38 13.11 0.49 2.53
C GLN A 38 12.07 -0.54 2.07
N LEU A 39 11.60 -1.41 2.97
CA LEU A 39 10.54 -2.40 2.65
C LEU A 39 9.26 -1.72 2.16
N TRP A 40 8.82 -0.64 2.82
CA TRP A 40 7.66 0.13 2.38
C TRP A 40 7.89 0.82 1.04
N GLN A 41 9.09 1.35 0.79
CA GLN A 41 9.44 1.95 -0.49
C GLN A 41 9.35 0.92 -1.63
N GLU A 42 9.92 -0.26 -1.45
CA GLU A 42 9.88 -1.33 -2.45
C GLU A 42 8.45 -1.80 -2.72
N PHE A 43 7.65 -2.02 -1.66
CA PHE A 43 6.24 -2.39 -1.80
C PHE A 43 5.43 -1.33 -2.56
N LEU A 44 5.53 -0.06 -2.17
CA LEU A 44 4.77 1.02 -2.80
C LEU A 44 5.20 1.25 -4.25
N ALA A 45 6.49 1.12 -4.55
CA ALA A 45 7.00 1.21 -5.92
C ALA A 45 6.40 0.12 -6.80
N GLN A 46 6.38 -1.13 -6.34
CA GLN A 46 5.79 -2.25 -7.09
C GLN A 46 4.28 -2.06 -7.27
N PHE A 47 3.56 -1.72 -6.20
CA PHE A 47 2.12 -1.49 -6.23
C PHE A 47 1.72 -0.39 -7.21
N MET A 48 2.36 0.78 -7.12
CA MET A 48 2.06 1.92 -7.99
C MET A 48 2.47 1.65 -9.44
N SER A 49 3.58 0.95 -9.66
CA SER A 49 4.02 0.57 -11.01
C SER A 49 3.02 -0.37 -11.68
N TYR A 50 2.49 -1.34 -10.94
CA TYR A 50 1.49 -2.26 -11.48
C TYR A 50 0.16 -1.56 -11.80
N ILE A 51 -0.31 -0.65 -10.94
CA ILE A 51 -1.49 0.18 -11.24
C ILE A 51 -1.27 0.98 -12.52
N ARG A 52 -0.10 1.61 -12.66
CA ARG A 52 0.24 2.39 -13.85
C ARG A 52 0.28 1.52 -15.11
N GLU A 53 0.93 0.37 -15.04
CA GLU A 53 0.99 -0.59 -16.15
C GLU A 53 -0.42 -0.97 -16.62
N LYS A 54 -1.31 -1.33 -15.69
CA LYS A 54 -2.70 -1.69 -16.02
C LYS A 54 -3.50 -0.51 -16.53
N SER A 55 -3.27 0.69 -16.01
CA SER A 55 -3.93 1.91 -16.51
C SER A 55 -3.55 2.19 -17.96
N ILE A 56 -2.26 2.07 -18.30
CA ILE A 56 -1.78 2.26 -19.67
C ILE A 56 -2.34 1.16 -20.59
N ALA A 57 -2.26 -0.11 -20.17
CA ALA A 57 -2.69 -1.24 -20.99
C ALA A 57 -4.20 -1.26 -21.27
N SER A 58 -5.02 -0.77 -20.33
CA SER A 58 -6.47 -0.71 -20.48
C SER A 58 -6.99 0.60 -21.07
N GLY A 59 -6.17 1.67 -21.06
CA GLY A 59 -6.62 3.02 -21.39
C GLY A 59 -7.47 3.68 -20.30
N GLU A 60 -7.71 3.00 -19.16
CA GLU A 60 -8.52 3.47 -18.05
C GLU A 60 -7.65 4.10 -16.96
N ASN A 61 -8.07 5.23 -16.40
CA ASN A 61 -7.42 5.79 -15.21
C ASN A 61 -7.98 5.10 -13.95
N LEU A 62 -7.30 4.06 -13.49
CA LEU A 62 -7.74 3.25 -12.34
C LEU A 62 -7.79 4.02 -11.01
N LEU A 63 -7.20 5.21 -10.94
CA LEU A 63 -7.24 6.09 -9.78
C LEU A 63 -8.19 7.28 -9.96
N ALA A 64 -8.83 7.43 -11.11
CA ALA A 64 -9.84 8.45 -11.31
C ALA A 64 -11.02 8.25 -10.35
N GLY A 65 -11.43 9.30 -9.65
CA GLY A 65 -12.52 9.24 -8.67
C GLY A 65 -12.14 8.63 -7.32
N VAL A 66 -10.90 8.16 -7.13
CA VAL A 66 -10.42 7.72 -5.82
C VAL A 66 -10.01 8.94 -5.00
N ALA A 67 -10.84 9.30 -4.02
CA ALA A 67 -10.50 10.33 -3.05
C ALA A 67 -9.57 9.76 -1.97
N PHE A 68 -8.34 10.27 -1.90
CA PHE A 68 -7.48 9.97 -0.75
C PHE A 68 -8.03 10.71 0.48
N PRO A 69 -8.30 10.01 1.59
CA PRO A 69 -8.66 10.66 2.84
C PRO A 69 -7.58 11.68 3.19
N LYS A 70 -7.95 12.92 3.50
CA LYS A 70 -6.98 13.91 3.97
C LYS A 70 -6.58 13.52 5.39
N TRP A 71 -5.30 13.22 5.61
CA TRP A 71 -4.76 12.99 6.94
C TRP A 71 -4.66 14.38 7.59
N LYS A 72 -5.55 14.69 8.55
CA LYS A 72 -5.39 15.89 9.36
C LYS A 72 -4.13 15.70 10.20
N ARG A 73 -3.14 16.57 9.97
CA ARG A 73 -1.94 16.68 10.81
C ARG A 73 -2.30 17.03 12.24
#